data_AF-A0A0E2H6J6-F1
#
_entry.id   AF-A0A0E2H6J6-F1
#
_cell.length_a   1.000
_cell.length_b   1.000
_cell.length_c   1.000
_cell.angle_alpha   90.00
_cell.angle_beta   90.00
_cell.angle_gamma   90.00
#
_symmetry.space_group_name_H-M   'P 1'
#
loop_
_entity.id
_entity.type
_entity.pdbx_description
1 polymer ?
#
loop_
_entity_poly.entity_id
_entity_poly.type
_entity_poly.pdbx_seq_one_letter_code
_entity_poly.pdbx_strand_id
1 'polypeptide(L)'
;MSDEIHELGLKFGIWFEPEMISTDSELYGQHPDWVLHTKGRTPSLCRNQLVLDLSRPEVVDYIYDRLKDILTSAKIEYVKWDMNRPITDMGSAYLPADRQGEVSHRYMLAVYELQARLNRDFPGLLLENCSGGGARFDPGMLYYSPQIWCSDDTDGVERLSIQEGTQLLYPLSAIGAHVSDCPNHATGRNTPFDTRAKVAMAGTFGYELDITEIPEADRKEISSQIALYKKYGSLIREGDYYRLASYRENHLYDCIEVVSKDKKTALLTYVQVLAEPNMPSRRILLQGLDADKVYVIDEKEYRGDMLMYGGLLLKRPWGDFRAQIIEIREKEQKGEKG
;
A
#
# COMPACT_ATOMS: atom_id res chain seq x y z
N MET A 1 -5.67 26.77 -0.99
CA MET A 1 -5.74 25.29 -0.87
C MET A 1 -4.60 24.68 -0.06
N SER A 2 -3.35 24.56 -0.55
CA SER A 2 -2.27 23.89 0.22
C SER A 2 -2.07 24.55 1.60
N ASP A 3 -1.99 25.89 1.68
CA ASP A 3 -1.86 26.57 2.98
C ASP A 3 -3.04 26.32 3.92
N GLU A 4 -4.28 26.36 3.43
CA GLU A 4 -5.49 26.04 4.23
C GLU A 4 -5.45 24.63 4.81
N ILE A 5 -4.95 23.63 4.05
CA ILE A 5 -4.79 22.25 4.52
C ILE A 5 -3.76 22.17 5.66
N HIS A 6 -2.67 22.94 5.57
CA HIS A 6 -1.68 23.01 6.64
C HIS A 6 -2.20 23.74 7.88
N GLU A 7 -3.04 24.76 7.72
CA GLU A 7 -3.70 25.45 8.84
C GLU A 7 -4.62 24.50 9.63
N LEU A 8 -5.17 23.47 8.97
CA LEU A 8 -5.91 22.38 9.62
C LEU A 8 -5.01 21.33 10.29
N GLY A 9 -3.69 21.47 10.21
CA GLY A 9 -2.71 20.54 10.76
C GLY A 9 -2.52 19.27 9.93
N LEU A 10 -2.93 19.27 8.66
CA LEU A 10 -2.75 18.18 7.72
C LEU A 10 -1.60 18.47 6.76
N LYS A 11 -0.90 17.41 6.35
CA LYS A 11 0.06 17.49 5.25
C LYS A 11 -0.68 17.47 3.91
N PHE A 12 -0.11 18.11 2.90
CA PHE A 12 -0.70 18.14 1.56
C PHE A 12 0.06 17.22 0.60
N GLY A 13 -0.70 16.50 -0.23
CA GLY A 13 -0.18 15.60 -1.25
C GLY A 13 -0.86 15.79 -2.60
N ILE A 14 -0.21 15.34 -3.67
CA ILE A 14 -0.72 15.44 -5.05
C ILE A 14 -0.46 14.16 -5.84
N TRP A 15 -1.25 13.92 -6.87
CA TRP A 15 -1.08 12.81 -7.81
C TRP A 15 -0.51 13.31 -9.14
N PHE A 16 0.42 12.56 -9.72
CA PHE A 16 0.96 12.78 -11.06
C PHE A 16 1.03 11.48 -11.85
N GLU A 17 0.85 11.57 -13.16
CA GLU A 17 1.15 10.50 -14.12
C GLU A 17 2.12 11.03 -15.20
N PRO A 18 3.40 11.23 -14.84
CA PRO A 18 4.34 12.02 -15.63
C PRO A 18 4.87 11.29 -16.87
N GLU A 19 4.60 10.00 -16.99
CA GLU A 19 5.07 9.15 -18.09
C GLU A 19 4.11 9.17 -19.30
N MET A 20 2.94 9.79 -19.17
CA MET A 20 1.84 9.72 -20.14
C MET A 20 1.52 11.05 -20.78
N ILE A 21 0.83 10.97 -21.91
CA ILE A 21 0.36 12.12 -22.68
C ILE A 21 -0.95 11.80 -23.39
N SER A 22 -1.92 12.70 -23.30
CA SER A 22 -3.19 12.61 -24.03
C SER A 22 -3.05 13.25 -25.41
N THR A 23 -3.68 12.66 -26.43
CA THR A 23 -3.72 13.26 -27.79
C THR A 23 -4.47 14.59 -27.82
N ASP A 24 -5.37 14.80 -26.86
CA ASP A 24 -6.04 16.08 -26.60
C ASP A 24 -5.31 16.82 -25.46
N SER A 25 -4.06 17.20 -25.71
CA SER A 25 -3.26 18.02 -24.79
C SER A 25 -2.43 19.04 -25.54
N GLU A 26 -2.14 20.17 -24.91
CA GLU A 26 -1.26 21.19 -25.48
C GLU A 26 0.13 20.62 -25.78
N LEU A 27 0.66 19.76 -24.88
CA LEU A 27 1.94 19.10 -25.07
C LEU A 27 1.96 18.25 -26.34
N TYR A 28 0.89 17.50 -26.62
CA TYR A 28 0.82 16.68 -27.84
C TYR A 28 0.67 17.55 -29.09
N GLY A 29 -0.07 18.67 -28.99
CA GLY A 29 -0.19 19.64 -30.08
C GLY A 29 1.15 20.29 -30.45
N GLN A 30 2.00 20.56 -29.47
CA GLN A 30 3.33 21.17 -29.68
C GLN A 30 4.40 20.14 -30.06
N HIS A 31 4.33 18.94 -29.46
CA HIS A 31 5.33 17.89 -29.57
C HIS A 31 4.71 16.51 -29.84
N PRO A 32 4.05 16.31 -31.00
CA PRO A 32 3.46 15.02 -31.34
C PRO A 32 4.50 13.92 -31.54
N ASP A 33 5.77 14.28 -31.76
CA ASP A 33 6.91 13.38 -31.91
C ASP A 33 7.50 12.89 -30.58
N TRP A 34 7.00 13.38 -29.43
CA TRP A 34 7.46 13.00 -28.10
C TRP A 34 6.82 11.71 -27.57
N VAL A 35 6.03 11.01 -28.38
CA VAL A 35 5.40 9.74 -27.98
C VAL A 35 6.19 8.54 -28.51
N LEU A 36 6.20 7.45 -27.74
CA LEU A 36 6.65 6.16 -28.23
C LEU A 36 5.74 5.73 -29.39
N HIS A 37 6.36 5.45 -30.53
CA HIS A 37 5.65 4.96 -31.70
C HIS A 37 6.56 4.19 -32.66
N THR A 38 5.98 3.23 -33.35
CA THR A 38 6.64 2.53 -34.45
C THR A 38 6.42 3.30 -35.76
N LYS A 39 7.49 3.66 -36.45
CA LYS A 39 7.43 4.40 -37.72
C LYS A 39 6.46 3.77 -38.71
N GLY A 40 5.55 4.58 -39.25
CA GLY A 40 4.55 4.14 -40.24
C GLY A 40 3.35 3.38 -39.65
N ARG A 41 3.21 3.34 -38.31
CA ARG A 41 2.06 2.74 -37.63
C ARG A 41 1.37 3.78 -36.76
N THR A 42 0.05 3.68 -36.67
CA THR A 42 -0.74 4.47 -35.73
C THR A 42 -0.53 3.92 -34.32
N PRO A 43 -0.13 4.76 -33.33
CA PRO A 43 0.02 4.32 -31.96
C PRO A 43 -1.29 3.82 -31.35
N SER A 44 -1.21 2.76 -30.55
CA SER A 44 -2.38 2.21 -29.85
C SER A 44 -2.69 3.04 -28.61
N LEU A 45 -3.95 3.46 -28.46
CA LEU A 45 -4.44 4.08 -27.23
C LEU A 45 -4.80 3.02 -26.20
N CYS A 46 -4.46 3.28 -24.95
CA CYS A 46 -4.93 2.54 -23.79
C CYS A 46 -5.32 3.57 -22.73
N ARG A 47 -6.53 3.44 -22.15
CA ARG A 47 -7.11 4.47 -21.27
C ARG A 47 -7.10 5.88 -21.90
N ASN A 48 -7.29 5.95 -23.23
CA ASN A 48 -7.26 7.18 -24.05
C ASN A 48 -5.97 8.02 -23.98
N GLN A 49 -4.84 7.41 -23.61
CA GLN A 49 -3.54 8.09 -23.52
C GLN A 49 -2.45 7.32 -24.27
N LEU A 50 -1.33 8.00 -24.53
CA LEU A 50 -0.08 7.49 -25.11
C LEU A 50 1.06 7.58 -24.08
N VAL A 51 2.17 6.89 -24.36
CA VAL A 51 3.37 6.90 -23.50
C VAL A 51 4.39 7.87 -24.07
N LEU A 52 4.97 8.73 -23.23
CA LEU A 52 6.05 9.62 -23.61
C LEU A 52 7.34 8.84 -23.92
N ASP A 53 8.09 9.27 -24.92
CA ASP A 53 9.39 8.72 -25.28
C ASP A 53 10.48 9.24 -24.35
N LEU A 54 10.59 8.62 -23.17
CA LEU A 54 11.61 8.95 -22.18
C LEU A 54 13.04 8.54 -22.58
N SER A 55 13.24 7.93 -23.76
CA SER A 55 14.59 7.74 -24.29
C SER A 55 15.24 9.05 -24.77
N ARG A 56 14.44 10.14 -24.84
CA ARG A 56 14.83 11.49 -25.25
C ARG A 56 15.16 12.35 -24.03
N PRO A 57 16.40 12.82 -23.86
CA PRO A 57 16.78 13.65 -22.72
C PRO A 57 15.93 14.92 -22.57
N GLU A 58 15.55 15.55 -23.68
CA GLU A 58 14.72 16.76 -23.66
C GLU A 58 13.30 16.53 -23.10
N VAL A 59 12.75 15.33 -23.28
CA VAL A 59 11.44 14.94 -22.71
C VAL A 59 11.57 14.75 -21.21
N VAL A 60 12.64 14.09 -20.76
CA VAL A 60 12.96 13.88 -19.35
C VAL A 60 13.14 15.21 -18.62
N ASP A 61 13.93 16.13 -19.18
CA ASP A 61 14.16 17.44 -18.60
C ASP A 61 12.87 18.28 -18.55
N TYR A 62 12.08 18.29 -19.63
CA TYR A 62 10.80 18.99 -19.65
C TYR A 62 9.84 18.49 -18.56
N ILE A 63 9.65 17.16 -18.44
CA ILE A 63 8.78 16.56 -17.42
C ILE A 63 9.28 16.96 -16.03
N TYR A 64 10.58 16.82 -15.79
CA TYR A 64 11.18 17.16 -14.50
C TYR A 64 10.95 18.63 -14.14
N ASP A 65 11.18 19.55 -15.07
CA ASP A 65 10.98 20.98 -14.84
C ASP A 65 9.52 21.30 -14.55
N ARG A 66 8.55 20.68 -15.26
CA ARG A 66 7.12 20.84 -14.96
C ARG A 66 6.76 20.33 -13.56
N LEU A 67 7.28 19.16 -13.16
CA LEU A 67 7.08 18.61 -11.82
C LEU A 67 7.68 19.54 -10.76
N LYS A 68 8.91 20.00 -10.97
CA LYS A 68 9.63 20.90 -10.08
C LYS A 68 8.91 22.24 -9.90
N ASP A 69 8.40 22.82 -10.99
CA ASP A 69 7.62 24.06 -10.94
C ASP A 69 6.41 23.91 -10.01
N ILE A 70 5.66 22.81 -10.13
CA ILE A 70 4.49 22.55 -9.28
C ILE A 70 4.91 22.29 -7.83
N LEU A 71 5.90 21.43 -7.61
CA LEU A 71 6.40 21.09 -6.27
C LEU A 71 7.01 22.29 -5.53
N THR A 72 7.52 23.29 -6.26
CA THR A 72 8.03 24.54 -5.69
C THR A 72 6.91 25.57 -5.45
N SER A 73 5.81 25.48 -6.20
CA SER A 73 4.68 26.43 -6.11
C SER A 73 3.82 26.30 -4.85
N ALA A 74 3.90 25.17 -4.15
CA ALA A 74 3.09 24.86 -2.99
C ALA A 74 3.85 23.99 -1.99
N LYS A 75 3.41 23.97 -0.72
CA LYS A 75 3.93 23.03 0.28
C LYS A 75 3.36 21.65 -0.02
N ILE A 76 4.09 20.83 -0.76
CA ILE A 76 3.72 19.46 -1.10
C ILE A 76 4.70 18.52 -0.40
N GLU A 77 4.18 17.63 0.44
CA GLU A 77 4.98 16.68 1.22
C GLU A 77 4.77 15.22 0.79
N TYR A 78 3.85 14.98 -0.14
CA TYR A 78 3.54 13.65 -0.66
C TYR A 78 3.23 13.70 -2.16
N VAL A 79 3.79 12.76 -2.93
CA VAL A 79 3.43 12.53 -4.34
C VAL A 79 3.05 11.08 -4.55
N LYS A 80 1.86 10.84 -5.11
CA LYS A 80 1.50 9.56 -5.73
C LYS A 80 1.91 9.62 -7.20
N TRP A 81 2.96 8.88 -7.57
CA TRP A 81 3.48 8.78 -8.94
C TRP A 81 2.86 7.57 -9.62
N ASP A 82 2.05 7.77 -10.64
CA ASP A 82 1.25 6.72 -11.27
C ASP A 82 1.64 6.47 -12.73
N MET A 83 1.18 5.34 -13.27
CA MET A 83 1.39 4.88 -14.65
C MET A 83 0.31 3.86 -15.02
N ASN A 84 -0.66 4.29 -15.83
CA ASN A 84 -1.93 3.60 -15.99
C ASN A 84 -2.11 2.84 -17.31
N ARG A 85 -1.01 2.52 -18.01
CA ARG A 85 -1.08 1.68 -19.21
C ARG A 85 0.22 0.91 -19.48
N PRO A 86 0.16 -0.30 -20.05
CA PRO A 86 1.36 -0.95 -20.57
C PRO A 86 1.94 -0.14 -21.74
N ILE A 87 3.26 -0.27 -21.92
CA ILE A 87 3.95 0.31 -23.06
C ILE A 87 3.64 -0.54 -24.29
N THR A 88 3.12 0.11 -25.33
CA THR A 88 2.89 -0.49 -26.66
C THR A 88 3.71 0.29 -27.70
N ASP A 89 3.74 -0.22 -28.93
CA ASP A 89 4.32 0.52 -30.07
C ASP A 89 5.78 0.93 -29.88
N MET A 90 6.55 0.11 -29.15
CA MET A 90 7.95 0.29 -28.74
C MET A 90 8.89 0.73 -29.87
N GLY A 91 8.96 2.04 -30.08
CA GLY A 91 9.83 2.70 -31.03
C GLY A 91 10.04 4.14 -30.64
N SER A 92 11.22 4.66 -30.94
CA SER A 92 11.62 6.03 -30.68
C SER A 92 11.97 6.73 -31.99
N ALA A 93 11.42 7.91 -32.23
CA ALA A 93 11.83 8.74 -33.37
C ALA A 93 13.22 9.38 -33.20
N TYR A 94 13.74 9.39 -31.96
CA TYR A 94 15.03 9.96 -31.62
C TYR A 94 16.19 8.99 -31.85
N LEU A 95 15.98 7.69 -31.61
CA LEU A 95 17.03 6.70 -31.79
C LEU A 95 17.16 6.24 -33.27
N PRO A 96 18.39 5.97 -33.74
CA PRO A 96 18.58 5.37 -35.05
C PRO A 96 18.07 3.92 -35.09
N ALA A 97 17.89 3.38 -36.30
CA ALA A 97 17.26 2.08 -36.53
C ALA A 97 17.97 0.91 -35.83
N ASP A 98 19.31 0.96 -35.77
CA ASP A 98 20.17 -0.05 -35.12
C ASP A 98 20.14 0.00 -33.59
N ARG A 99 19.46 0.99 -32.99
CA ARG A 99 19.36 1.19 -31.54
C ARG A 99 17.94 1.11 -30.99
N GLN A 100 16.95 0.79 -31.81
CA GLN A 100 15.55 0.66 -31.37
C GLN A 100 15.36 -0.42 -30.29
N GLY A 101 16.24 -1.42 -30.23
CA GLY A 101 16.24 -2.44 -29.16
C GLY A 101 16.60 -1.89 -27.76
N GLU A 102 17.12 -0.65 -27.67
CA GLU A 102 17.49 -0.03 -26.40
C GLU A 102 16.33 0.74 -25.73
N VAL A 103 15.24 1.01 -26.46
CA VAL A 103 14.19 1.95 -26.02
C VAL A 103 13.60 1.58 -24.67
N SER A 104 13.26 0.31 -24.42
CA SER A 104 12.66 -0.13 -23.16
C SER A 104 13.58 0.07 -21.96
N HIS A 105 14.87 -0.22 -22.14
CA HIS A 105 15.84 -0.05 -21.06
C HIS A 105 16.12 1.44 -20.81
N ARG A 106 16.28 2.24 -21.87
CA ARG A 106 16.46 3.71 -21.78
C ARG A 106 15.27 4.39 -21.11
N TYR A 107 14.07 3.96 -21.45
CA TYR A 107 12.84 4.42 -20.80
C TYR A 107 12.91 4.21 -19.28
N MET A 108 13.26 3.00 -18.83
CA MET A 108 13.35 2.73 -17.39
C MET A 108 14.49 3.47 -16.70
N LEU A 109 15.64 3.65 -17.36
CA LEU A 109 16.72 4.48 -16.84
C LEU A 109 16.27 5.93 -16.61
N ALA A 110 15.46 6.48 -17.51
CA ALA A 110 14.90 7.81 -17.37
C ALA A 110 13.86 7.89 -16.24
N VAL A 111 13.00 6.88 -16.05
CA VAL A 111 12.09 6.80 -14.89
C VAL A 111 12.87 6.83 -13.58
N TYR A 112 13.95 6.06 -13.49
CA TYR A 112 14.84 6.08 -12.32
C TYR A 112 15.52 7.43 -12.14
N GLU A 113 15.99 8.06 -13.22
CA GLU A 113 16.60 9.38 -13.17
C GLU A 113 15.62 10.44 -12.65
N LEU A 114 14.39 10.47 -13.14
CA LEU A 114 13.37 11.42 -12.71
C LEU A 114 13.12 11.32 -11.20
N GLN A 115 12.92 10.12 -10.68
CA GLN A 115 12.70 9.90 -9.25
C GLN A 115 13.96 10.19 -8.41
N ALA A 116 15.15 9.87 -8.92
CA ALA A 116 16.41 10.22 -8.27
C ALA A 116 16.56 11.75 -8.13
N ARG A 117 16.22 12.50 -9.18
CA ARG A 117 16.22 13.96 -9.17
C ARG A 117 15.17 14.51 -8.19
N LEU A 118 13.99 13.90 -8.08
CA LEU A 118 12.99 14.29 -7.08
C LEU A 118 13.48 14.07 -5.64
N ASN A 119 14.00 12.88 -5.33
CA ASN A 119 14.49 12.58 -3.98
C ASN A 119 15.67 13.46 -3.57
N ARG A 120 16.52 13.84 -4.52
CA ARG A 120 17.65 14.75 -4.29
C ARG A 120 17.20 16.19 -4.05
N ASP A 121 16.33 16.72 -4.90
CA ASP A 121 15.91 18.13 -4.86
C ASP A 121 14.83 18.38 -3.79
N PHE A 122 14.05 17.35 -3.41
CA PHE A 122 12.96 17.40 -2.44
C PHE A 122 13.08 16.29 -1.37
N PRO A 123 14.12 16.29 -0.53
CA PRO A 123 14.39 15.20 0.43
C PRO A 123 13.32 15.01 1.52
N GLY A 124 12.42 15.99 1.71
CA GLY A 124 11.27 15.88 2.62
C GLY A 124 10.01 15.32 1.98
N LEU A 125 10.02 15.07 0.66
CA LEU A 125 8.89 14.54 -0.09
C LEU A 125 8.78 13.02 0.11
N LEU A 126 7.58 12.55 0.49
CA LEU A 126 7.25 11.13 0.47
C LEU A 126 6.73 10.75 -0.92
N LEU A 127 7.48 9.92 -1.64
CA LEU A 127 7.04 9.36 -2.91
C LEU A 127 6.34 8.01 -2.68
N GLU A 128 5.13 7.85 -3.23
CA GLU A 128 4.43 6.57 -3.35
C GLU A 128 4.27 6.22 -4.82
N ASN A 129 4.88 5.13 -5.26
CA ASN A 129 4.73 4.67 -6.64
C ASN A 129 3.40 3.92 -6.83
N CYS A 130 2.87 4.00 -8.04
CA CYS A 130 1.63 3.38 -8.47
C CYS A 130 1.73 3.04 -9.96
N SER A 131 1.04 1.98 -10.36
CA SER A 131 0.82 1.65 -11.76
C SER A 131 -0.48 0.87 -11.89
N GLY A 132 -1.62 1.60 -11.87
CA GLY A 132 -2.95 0.99 -11.76
C GLY A 132 -3.03 0.00 -10.59
N GLY A 133 -2.54 0.41 -9.42
CA GLY A 133 -2.17 -0.50 -8.34
C GLY A 133 -0.69 -0.90 -8.37
N GLY A 134 -0.41 -2.16 -8.06
CA GLY A 134 0.94 -2.67 -7.83
C GLY A 134 1.65 -3.28 -9.04
N ALA A 135 1.32 -2.88 -10.28
CA ALA A 135 1.93 -3.50 -11.47
C ALA A 135 3.44 -3.22 -11.62
N ARG A 136 3.97 -2.24 -10.88
CA ARG A 136 5.40 -1.94 -10.71
C ARG A 136 5.82 -2.02 -9.23
N PHE A 137 5.29 -3.01 -8.51
CA PHE A 137 5.69 -3.30 -7.13
C PHE A 137 6.96 -4.17 -7.13
N ASP A 138 8.11 -3.51 -7.24
CA ASP A 138 9.41 -4.17 -7.33
C ASP A 138 10.51 -3.44 -6.53
N PRO A 139 11.64 -4.13 -6.21
CA PRO A 139 12.73 -3.53 -5.45
C PRO A 139 13.39 -2.33 -6.14
N GLY A 140 13.35 -2.26 -7.47
CA GLY A 140 13.91 -1.14 -8.23
C GLY A 140 13.13 0.14 -7.99
N MET A 141 11.80 0.05 -7.96
CA MET A 141 10.93 1.17 -7.59
C MET A 141 11.03 1.51 -6.10
N LEU A 142 11.14 0.51 -5.21
CA LEU A 142 11.29 0.72 -3.76
C LEU A 142 12.57 1.46 -3.35
N TYR A 143 13.61 1.41 -4.18
CA TYR A 143 14.82 2.22 -3.96
C TYR A 143 14.51 3.73 -3.97
N TYR A 144 13.50 4.15 -4.75
CA TYR A 144 13.12 5.56 -4.89
C TYR A 144 11.87 5.94 -4.09
N SER A 145 10.92 5.02 -3.92
CA SER A 145 9.69 5.24 -3.13
C SER A 145 9.63 4.24 -1.97
N PRO A 146 9.60 4.68 -0.70
CA PRO A 146 9.57 3.73 0.42
C PRO A 146 8.25 2.94 0.53
N GLN A 147 7.21 3.34 -0.21
CA GLN A 147 5.92 2.66 -0.28
C GLN A 147 5.34 2.70 -1.69
N ILE A 148 4.48 1.72 -2.01
CA ILE A 148 3.85 1.53 -3.32
C ILE A 148 2.37 1.20 -3.10
N TRP A 149 1.50 1.84 -3.89
CA TRP A 149 0.08 1.50 -3.92
C TRP A 149 -0.10 0.05 -4.41
N CYS A 150 -0.58 -0.82 -3.53
CA CYS A 150 -0.45 -2.26 -3.76
C CYS A 150 -1.46 -2.81 -4.77
N SER A 151 -2.68 -2.29 -4.80
CA SER A 151 -3.72 -2.69 -5.76
C SER A 151 -4.85 -1.68 -5.78
N ASP A 152 -5.41 -1.41 -6.96
CA ASP A 152 -6.68 -0.67 -7.09
C ASP A 152 -7.88 -1.47 -6.58
N ASP A 153 -7.72 -2.79 -6.42
CA ASP A 153 -8.67 -3.60 -5.69
C ASP A 153 -8.48 -3.40 -4.17
N THR A 154 -9.37 -2.60 -3.60
CA THR A 154 -9.46 -2.28 -2.17
C THR A 154 -10.51 -3.10 -1.42
N ASP A 155 -11.03 -4.18 -2.02
CA ASP A 155 -11.98 -5.05 -1.32
C ASP A 155 -11.33 -5.74 -0.11
N GLY A 156 -12.02 -5.71 1.04
CA GLY A 156 -11.49 -6.24 2.29
C GLY A 156 -11.13 -7.74 2.27
N VAL A 157 -11.71 -8.53 1.36
CA VAL A 157 -11.40 -9.97 1.24
C VAL A 157 -10.36 -10.23 0.14
N GLU A 158 -10.46 -9.60 -1.04
CA GLU A 158 -9.43 -9.75 -2.09
C GLU A 158 -8.06 -9.27 -1.58
N ARG A 159 -8.05 -8.19 -0.80
CA ARG A 159 -6.84 -7.64 -0.17
C ARG A 159 -6.11 -8.66 0.72
N LEU A 160 -6.78 -9.65 1.31
CA LEU A 160 -6.11 -10.70 2.10
C LEU A 160 -5.11 -11.47 1.24
N SER A 161 -5.57 -11.95 0.07
CA SER A 161 -4.76 -12.73 -0.88
C SER A 161 -3.69 -11.90 -1.57
N ILE A 162 -4.01 -10.65 -1.92
CA ILE A 162 -3.09 -9.70 -2.58
C ILE A 162 -1.98 -9.30 -1.62
N GLN A 163 -2.33 -8.89 -0.39
CA GLN A 163 -1.35 -8.50 0.63
C GLN A 163 -0.49 -9.70 1.02
N GLU A 164 -1.05 -10.90 1.20
CA GLU A 164 -0.28 -12.11 1.46
C GLU A 164 0.79 -12.38 0.38
N GLY A 165 0.41 -12.33 -0.90
CA GLY A 165 1.34 -12.53 -2.00
C GLY A 165 2.46 -11.48 -2.04
N THR A 166 2.12 -10.23 -1.73
CA THR A 166 3.07 -9.11 -1.67
C THR A 166 4.02 -9.24 -0.47
N GLN A 167 3.49 -9.66 0.68
CA GLN A 167 4.23 -9.84 1.94
C GLN A 167 5.30 -10.94 1.88
N LEU A 168 5.26 -11.81 0.86
CA LEU A 168 6.31 -12.82 0.64
C LEU A 168 7.68 -12.19 0.39
N LEU A 169 7.73 -11.02 -0.25
CA LEU A 169 8.97 -10.34 -0.64
C LEU A 169 9.12 -8.94 -0.05
N TYR A 170 8.03 -8.29 0.32
CA TYR A 170 8.03 -6.88 0.69
C TYR A 170 7.51 -6.65 2.13
N PRO A 171 8.10 -5.69 2.87
CA PRO A 171 7.65 -5.38 4.23
C PRO A 171 6.28 -4.69 4.23
N LEU A 172 5.54 -4.79 5.33
CA LEU A 172 4.24 -4.10 5.50
C LEU A 172 4.35 -2.58 5.29
N SER A 173 5.49 -2.01 5.68
CA SER A 173 5.80 -0.58 5.53
C SER A 173 5.78 -0.09 4.07
N ALA A 174 5.88 -1.00 3.10
CA ALA A 174 5.89 -0.67 1.68
C ALA A 174 4.52 -0.83 1.01
N ILE A 175 3.52 -1.38 1.70
CA ILE A 175 2.26 -1.84 1.11
C ILE A 175 1.16 -0.81 1.34
N GLY A 176 0.87 0.02 0.32
CA GLY A 176 -0.30 0.89 0.27
C GLY A 176 -1.59 0.11 0.51
N ALA A 177 -2.38 0.50 1.53
CA ALA A 177 -3.62 -0.18 1.90
C ALA A 177 -4.64 0.79 2.49
N HIS A 178 -5.71 1.07 1.75
CA HIS A 178 -6.73 2.04 2.14
C HIS A 178 -8.09 1.39 2.43
N VAL A 179 -8.83 2.02 3.34
CA VAL A 179 -10.26 1.76 3.54
C VAL A 179 -11.03 2.49 2.44
N SER A 180 -11.69 1.74 1.56
CA SER A 180 -12.55 2.28 0.50
C SER A 180 -14.03 2.07 0.81
N ASP A 181 -14.91 2.57 -0.06
CA ASP A 181 -16.36 2.43 0.08
C ASP A 181 -16.89 0.97 -0.10
N CYS A 182 -18.13 0.74 0.32
CA CYS A 182 -18.89 -0.49 0.09
C CYS A 182 -20.33 -0.19 -0.38
N PRO A 183 -20.91 -0.95 -1.34
CA PRO A 183 -20.33 -2.11 -2.03
C PRO A 183 -19.05 -1.75 -2.80
N ASN A 184 -18.02 -2.61 -2.72
CA ASN A 184 -16.71 -2.33 -3.32
C ASN A 184 -16.85 -2.13 -4.84
N HIS A 185 -16.18 -1.12 -5.40
CA HIS A 185 -16.33 -0.75 -6.80
C HIS A 185 -15.82 -1.81 -7.79
N ALA A 186 -14.78 -2.56 -7.44
CA ALA A 186 -14.18 -3.56 -8.32
C ALA A 186 -14.94 -4.89 -8.30
N THR A 187 -15.46 -5.29 -7.14
CA THR A 187 -16.02 -6.65 -6.93
C THR A 187 -17.50 -6.68 -6.57
N GLY A 188 -18.09 -5.55 -6.17
CA GLY A 188 -19.46 -5.46 -5.66
C GLY A 188 -19.66 -6.06 -4.26
N ARG A 189 -18.58 -6.50 -3.59
CA ARG A 189 -18.67 -7.14 -2.27
C ARG A 189 -18.97 -6.13 -1.17
N ASN A 190 -19.78 -6.54 -0.20
CA ASN A 190 -20.04 -5.76 1.01
C ASN A 190 -19.24 -6.34 2.16
N THR A 191 -18.39 -5.52 2.78
CA THR A 191 -17.62 -5.88 3.97
C THR A 191 -17.80 -4.85 5.09
N PRO A 192 -17.90 -5.26 6.36
CA PRO A 192 -18.00 -4.33 7.49
C PRO A 192 -16.88 -3.29 7.48
N PHE A 193 -17.20 -2.03 7.83
CA PHE A 193 -16.24 -0.91 7.85
C PHE A 193 -15.02 -1.20 8.73
N ASP A 194 -15.26 -1.71 9.94
CA ASP A 194 -14.23 -2.19 10.86
C ASP A 194 -13.32 -3.28 10.27
N THR A 195 -13.87 -4.22 9.47
CA THR A 195 -13.06 -5.25 8.81
C THR A 195 -12.15 -4.66 7.75
N ARG A 196 -12.67 -3.76 6.90
CA ARG A 196 -11.85 -3.04 5.91
C ARG A 196 -10.70 -2.31 6.58
N ALA A 197 -10.96 -1.62 7.69
CA ALA A 197 -9.92 -0.94 8.45
C ALA A 197 -8.84 -1.88 8.98
N LYS A 198 -9.23 -2.99 9.62
CA LYS A 198 -8.27 -3.96 10.19
C LYS A 198 -7.42 -4.66 9.13
N VAL A 199 -7.98 -4.92 7.94
CA VAL A 199 -7.21 -5.44 6.80
C VAL A 199 -6.24 -4.40 6.26
N ALA A 200 -6.68 -3.15 6.13
CA ALA A 200 -5.85 -2.04 5.66
C ALA A 200 -4.73 -1.66 6.65
N MET A 201 -4.89 -1.92 7.95
CA MET A 201 -3.84 -1.69 8.94
C MET A 201 -2.60 -2.55 8.71
N ALA A 202 -2.69 -3.67 7.98
CA ALA A 202 -1.55 -4.48 7.58
C ALA A 202 -0.79 -3.89 6.36
N GLY A 203 -0.47 -2.60 6.44
CA GLY A 203 0.13 -1.81 5.38
C GLY A 203 0.37 -0.35 5.80
N THR A 204 0.61 0.52 4.83
CA THR A 204 0.56 1.97 5.00
C THR A 204 -0.90 2.42 4.92
N PHE A 205 -1.50 2.53 6.11
CA PHE A 205 -2.94 2.72 6.30
C PHE A 205 -3.42 4.09 5.82
N GLY A 206 -4.56 4.11 5.12
CA GLY A 206 -5.22 5.33 4.67
C GLY A 206 -6.72 5.13 4.39
N TYR A 207 -7.37 6.17 3.89
CA TYR A 207 -8.78 6.17 3.50
C TYR A 207 -8.93 6.68 2.07
N GLU A 208 -9.78 6.03 1.29
CA GLU A 208 -10.05 6.36 -0.11
C GLU A 208 -11.56 6.22 -0.38
N LEU A 209 -12.31 7.13 0.24
CA LEU A 209 -13.77 7.19 0.19
C LEU A 209 -14.24 8.62 0.46
N ASP A 210 -15.48 8.92 0.11
CA ASP A 210 -16.10 10.20 0.44
C ASP A 210 -16.60 10.21 1.89
N ILE A 211 -15.85 10.86 2.77
CA ILE A 211 -16.20 10.97 4.18
C ILE A 211 -17.48 11.77 4.42
N THR A 212 -17.99 12.54 3.45
CA THR A 212 -19.26 13.28 3.58
C THR A 212 -20.48 12.44 3.26
N GLU A 213 -20.32 11.33 2.55
CA GLU A 213 -21.41 10.48 2.07
C GLU A 213 -21.54 9.14 2.80
N ILE A 214 -20.51 8.70 3.54
CA ILE A 214 -20.60 7.47 4.33
C ILE A 214 -21.61 7.59 5.50
N PRO A 215 -22.22 6.46 5.93
CA PRO A 215 -23.11 6.43 7.10
C PRO A 215 -22.48 7.08 8.33
N GLU A 216 -23.29 7.76 9.13
CA GLU A 216 -22.82 8.46 10.34
C GLU A 216 -22.17 7.50 11.35
N ALA A 217 -22.66 6.25 11.43
CA ALA A 217 -22.07 5.22 12.27
C ALA A 217 -20.61 4.92 11.85
N ASP A 218 -20.37 4.67 10.56
CA ASP A 218 -19.04 4.40 10.01
C ASP A 218 -18.11 5.62 10.18
N ARG A 219 -18.63 6.83 9.94
CA ARG A 219 -17.87 8.07 10.12
C ARG A 219 -17.37 8.25 11.56
N LYS A 220 -18.17 7.86 12.55
CA LYS A 220 -17.78 7.89 13.98
C LYS A 220 -16.68 6.88 14.31
N GLU A 221 -16.55 5.79 13.56
CA GLU A 221 -15.50 4.79 13.77
C GLU A 221 -14.12 5.27 13.32
N ILE A 222 -14.03 6.15 12.31
CA ILE A 222 -12.76 6.63 11.71
C ILE A 222 -11.77 7.11 12.77
N SER A 223 -12.20 7.93 13.73
CA SER A 223 -11.30 8.47 14.76
C SER A 223 -10.69 7.37 15.63
N SER A 224 -11.47 6.33 15.95
CA SER A 224 -11.00 5.19 16.73
C SER A 224 -10.05 4.29 15.95
N GLN A 225 -10.28 4.10 14.65
CA GLN A 225 -9.41 3.35 13.75
C GLN A 225 -8.07 4.06 13.57
N ILE A 226 -8.07 5.38 13.37
CA ILE A 226 -6.85 6.20 13.32
C ILE A 226 -6.08 6.11 14.64
N ALA A 227 -6.76 6.20 15.78
CA ALA A 227 -6.11 6.06 17.09
C ALA A 227 -5.49 4.67 17.27
N LEU A 228 -6.17 3.62 16.82
CA LEU A 228 -5.65 2.25 16.86
C LEU A 228 -4.40 2.10 15.98
N TYR A 229 -4.43 2.62 14.75
CA TYR A 229 -3.26 2.59 13.87
C TYR A 229 -2.11 3.44 14.45
N LYS A 230 -2.37 4.61 15.02
CA LYS A 230 -1.33 5.41 15.69
C LYS A 230 -0.70 4.68 16.90
N LYS A 231 -1.48 3.89 17.63
CA LYS A 231 -0.97 3.08 18.76
C LYS A 231 0.03 2.02 18.26
N TYR A 232 -0.25 1.35 17.15
CA TYR A 232 0.53 0.20 16.67
C TYR A 232 1.38 0.46 15.42
N GLY A 233 1.34 1.66 14.85
CA GLY A 233 1.94 1.96 13.54
C GLY A 233 3.44 1.67 13.49
N SER A 234 4.19 1.96 14.57
CA SER A 234 5.61 1.60 14.65
C SER A 234 5.82 0.09 14.65
N LEU A 235 4.98 -0.67 15.37
CA LEU A 235 5.05 -2.13 15.38
C LEU A 235 4.73 -2.71 14.01
N ILE A 236 3.68 -2.23 13.35
CA ILE A 236 3.30 -2.67 12.00
C ILE A 236 4.42 -2.37 10.99
N ARG A 237 5.03 -1.19 11.08
CA ARG A 237 6.06 -0.72 10.14
C ARG A 237 7.41 -1.42 10.33
N GLU A 238 7.79 -1.74 11.56
CA GLU A 238 9.16 -2.16 11.90
C GLU A 238 9.25 -3.57 12.51
N GLY A 239 8.13 -4.19 12.87
CA GLY A 239 8.07 -5.51 13.48
C GLY A 239 8.34 -6.66 12.51
N ASP A 240 8.60 -7.84 13.09
CA ASP A 240 8.71 -9.09 12.37
C ASP A 240 7.32 -9.63 12.03
N TYR A 241 7.06 -9.79 10.74
CA TYR A 241 5.80 -10.32 10.21
C TYR A 241 5.80 -11.85 10.18
N TYR A 242 4.69 -12.45 10.61
CA TYR A 242 4.43 -13.89 10.56
C TYR A 242 3.06 -14.16 9.94
N ARG A 243 3.03 -15.01 8.91
CA ARG A 243 1.81 -15.56 8.32
C ARG A 243 1.39 -16.80 9.10
N LEU A 244 0.26 -16.73 9.81
CA LEU A 244 -0.22 -17.83 10.65
C LEU A 244 -1.31 -18.68 9.97
N ALA A 245 -2.12 -18.06 9.11
CA ALA A 245 -3.08 -18.74 8.26
C ALA A 245 -3.30 -17.96 6.96
N SER A 246 -3.50 -18.70 5.87
CA SER A 246 -3.72 -18.18 4.51
C SER A 246 -5.16 -18.42 4.07
N TYR A 247 -5.93 -17.36 3.86
CA TYR A 247 -7.27 -17.48 3.25
C TYR A 247 -7.21 -18.10 1.85
N ARG A 248 -6.12 -17.91 1.11
CA ARG A 248 -5.93 -18.50 -0.22
C ARG A 248 -5.95 -20.03 -0.19
N GLU A 249 -5.47 -20.63 0.90
CA GLU A 249 -5.40 -22.07 1.06
C GLU A 249 -6.64 -22.65 1.71
N ASN A 250 -7.15 -22.00 2.76
CA ASN A 250 -8.22 -22.57 3.59
C ASN A 250 -9.62 -22.05 3.27
N HIS A 251 -9.74 -20.94 2.52
CA HIS A 251 -10.99 -20.31 2.08
C HIS A 251 -11.99 -19.92 3.20
N LEU A 252 -11.57 -19.91 4.47
CA LEU A 252 -12.43 -19.65 5.62
C LEU A 252 -11.97 -18.45 6.45
N TYR A 253 -10.67 -18.27 6.62
CA TYR A 253 -10.10 -17.21 7.45
C TYR A 253 -8.65 -16.90 7.08
N ASP A 254 -8.21 -15.71 7.50
CA ASP A 254 -6.84 -15.23 7.34
C ASP A 254 -6.28 -14.84 8.71
N CYS A 255 -4.98 -15.04 8.94
CA CYS A 255 -4.36 -14.65 10.20
C CYS A 255 -2.88 -14.30 10.04
N ILE A 256 -2.52 -13.13 10.56
CA ILE A 256 -1.14 -12.65 10.62
C ILE A 256 -0.80 -12.18 12.03
N GLU A 257 0.49 -12.19 12.33
CA GLU A 257 1.05 -11.64 13.55
C GLU A 257 2.23 -10.73 13.22
N VAL A 258 2.37 -9.62 13.94
CA VAL A 258 3.53 -8.74 13.87
C VAL A 258 4.15 -8.62 15.26
N VAL A 259 5.41 -8.99 15.40
CA VAL A 259 6.14 -9.05 16.68
C VAL A 259 7.22 -7.98 16.72
N SER A 260 7.27 -7.22 17.81
CA SER A 260 8.35 -6.26 18.07
C SER A 260 9.72 -6.95 18.16
N LYS A 261 10.79 -6.26 17.77
CA LYS A 261 12.15 -6.81 17.76
C LYS A 261 12.64 -7.27 19.14
N ASP A 262 12.19 -6.62 20.20
CA ASP A 262 12.50 -6.99 21.59
C ASP A 262 11.53 -8.05 22.16
N LYS A 263 10.60 -8.53 21.31
CA LYS A 263 9.59 -9.54 21.59
C LYS A 263 8.67 -9.19 22.76
N LYS A 264 8.50 -7.89 23.06
CA LYS A 264 7.65 -7.44 24.17
C LYS A 264 6.20 -7.23 23.79
N THR A 265 5.97 -6.85 22.55
CA THR A 265 4.62 -6.63 22.02
C THR A 265 4.46 -7.40 20.73
N ALA A 266 3.34 -8.08 20.57
CA ALA A 266 2.88 -8.63 19.31
C ALA A 266 1.43 -8.20 19.03
N LEU A 267 1.09 -8.11 17.75
CA LEU A 267 -0.24 -7.76 17.29
C LEU A 267 -0.73 -8.86 16.36
N LEU A 268 -1.79 -9.55 16.79
CA LEU A 268 -2.46 -10.57 15.99
C LEU A 268 -3.63 -9.95 15.27
N THR A 269 -3.69 -10.10 13.94
CA THR A 269 -4.87 -9.75 13.14
C THR A 269 -5.50 -11.04 12.62
N TYR A 270 -6.75 -11.27 13.00
CA TYR A 270 -7.54 -12.42 12.57
C TYR A 270 -8.74 -11.93 11.76
N VAL A 271 -8.97 -12.52 10.59
CA VAL A 271 -10.11 -12.20 9.72
C VAL A 271 -10.88 -13.47 9.43
N GLN A 272 -12.11 -13.58 9.91
CA GLN A 272 -13.05 -14.60 9.46
C GLN A 272 -13.66 -14.14 8.13
N VAL A 273 -13.46 -14.91 7.08
CA VAL A 273 -14.06 -14.64 5.77
C VAL A 273 -15.46 -15.25 5.70
N LEU A 274 -15.57 -16.56 5.90
CA LEU A 274 -16.85 -17.27 5.92
C LEU A 274 -17.20 -17.75 7.33
N ALA A 275 -18.39 -17.42 7.78
CA ALA A 275 -18.98 -17.96 8.99
C ALA A 275 -19.53 -19.36 8.72
N GLU A 276 -19.30 -20.26 9.67
CA GLU A 276 -19.85 -21.60 9.64
C GLU A 276 -20.61 -21.87 10.94
N PRO A 277 -21.82 -22.45 10.87
CA PRO A 277 -22.61 -22.75 12.06
C PRO A 277 -21.97 -23.89 12.88
N ASN A 278 -22.11 -23.81 14.21
CA ASN A 278 -21.77 -24.89 15.14
C ASN A 278 -20.30 -25.40 15.07
N MET A 279 -19.37 -24.52 14.71
CA MET A 279 -17.95 -24.87 14.69
C MET A 279 -17.26 -24.55 16.02
N PRO A 280 -16.26 -25.35 16.43
CA PRO A 280 -15.50 -25.09 17.64
C PRO A 280 -14.69 -23.78 17.55
N SER A 281 -14.28 -23.27 18.71
CA SER A 281 -13.30 -22.19 18.79
C SER A 281 -12.02 -22.55 18.04
N ARG A 282 -11.38 -21.54 17.46
CA ARG A 282 -10.21 -21.74 16.60
C ARG A 282 -8.94 -21.62 17.43
N ARG A 283 -8.04 -22.59 17.31
CA ARG A 283 -6.72 -22.53 17.94
C ARG A 283 -5.72 -21.95 16.95
N ILE A 284 -5.08 -20.84 17.31
CA ILE A 284 -4.03 -20.20 16.50
C ILE A 284 -2.69 -20.38 17.21
N LEU A 285 -1.72 -20.98 16.52
CA LEU A 285 -0.35 -21.10 17.01
C LEU A 285 0.39 -19.81 16.67
N LEU A 286 0.81 -19.06 17.69
CA LEU A 286 1.57 -17.82 17.50
C LEU A 286 3.02 -18.11 17.12
N GLN A 287 3.72 -17.12 16.59
CA GLN A 287 5.12 -17.21 16.18
C GLN A 287 5.93 -15.99 16.62
N GLY A 288 7.26 -16.13 16.67
CA GLY A 288 8.18 -15.02 16.92
C GLY A 288 8.29 -14.54 18.38
N LEU A 289 7.42 -15.01 19.28
CA LEU A 289 7.47 -14.70 20.71
C LEU A 289 8.74 -15.26 21.39
N ASP A 290 8.99 -14.80 22.61
CA ASP A 290 10.00 -15.37 23.50
C ASP A 290 9.38 -16.48 24.35
N ALA A 291 9.95 -17.68 24.31
CA ALA A 291 9.40 -18.86 24.97
C ALA A 291 9.34 -18.72 26.51
N ASP A 292 10.29 -17.99 27.09
CA ASP A 292 10.45 -17.90 28.56
C ASP A 292 9.68 -16.71 29.17
N LYS A 293 9.17 -15.80 28.32
CA LYS A 293 8.37 -14.66 28.77
C LYS A 293 6.93 -15.05 29.09
N VAL A 294 6.30 -14.22 29.93
CA VAL A 294 4.87 -14.26 30.18
C VAL A 294 4.24 -13.07 29.46
N TYR A 295 3.19 -13.33 28.70
CA TYR A 295 2.42 -12.36 27.96
C TYR A 295 1.01 -12.22 28.54
N VAL A 296 0.44 -11.03 28.42
CA VAL A 296 -0.91 -10.67 28.82
C VAL A 296 -1.76 -10.48 27.57
N ILE A 297 -2.89 -11.18 27.50
CA ILE A 297 -3.91 -11.08 26.46
C ILE A 297 -5.25 -11.03 27.17
N ASP A 298 -6.05 -9.97 26.95
CA ASP A 298 -7.35 -9.77 27.62
C ASP A 298 -7.29 -10.04 29.15
N GLU A 299 -6.30 -9.44 29.82
CA GLU A 299 -6.04 -9.55 31.27
C GLU A 299 -5.63 -10.95 31.77
N LYS A 300 -5.41 -11.91 30.86
CA LYS A 300 -4.96 -13.27 31.19
C LYS A 300 -3.50 -13.46 30.84
N GLU A 301 -2.81 -14.24 31.66
CA GLU A 301 -1.38 -14.52 31.52
C GLU A 301 -1.14 -15.84 30.81
N TYR A 302 -0.21 -15.81 29.86
CA TYR A 302 0.19 -16.97 29.06
C TYR A 302 1.71 -17.00 28.96
N ARG A 303 2.33 -18.17 29.08
CA ARG A 303 3.75 -18.31 28.72
C ARG A 303 3.90 -18.28 27.20
N GLY A 304 5.01 -17.72 26.70
CA GLY A 304 5.28 -17.65 25.27
C GLY A 304 5.36 -19.02 24.61
N ASP A 305 5.98 -20.01 25.27
CA ASP A 305 6.00 -21.41 24.80
C ASP A 305 4.58 -21.99 24.65
N MET A 306 3.68 -21.72 25.59
CA MET A 306 2.29 -22.14 25.54
C MET A 306 1.55 -21.50 24.36
N LEU A 307 1.78 -20.21 24.10
CA LEU A 307 1.17 -19.53 22.95
C LEU A 307 1.66 -20.06 21.60
N MET A 308 2.95 -20.42 21.50
CA MET A 308 3.53 -20.92 20.26
C MET A 308 3.22 -22.41 19.99
N TYR A 309 3.23 -23.26 21.03
CA TYR A 309 3.06 -24.71 20.86
C TYR A 309 1.66 -25.22 21.24
N GLY A 310 1.01 -24.57 22.21
CA GLY A 310 -0.34 -24.89 22.67
C GLY A 310 -1.43 -24.08 21.96
N GLY A 311 -1.10 -22.86 21.54
CA GLY A 311 -1.95 -21.96 20.77
C GLY A 311 -2.93 -21.13 21.60
N LEU A 312 -3.30 -19.98 21.06
CA LEU A 312 -4.36 -19.12 21.57
C LEU A 312 -5.72 -19.64 21.08
N LEU A 313 -6.65 -19.88 21.99
CA LEU A 313 -8.02 -20.25 21.65
C LEU A 313 -8.85 -18.99 21.36
N LEU A 314 -9.11 -18.73 20.08
CA LEU A 314 -9.91 -17.61 19.62
C LEU A 314 -11.40 -17.95 19.56
N LYS A 315 -12.21 -17.07 20.14
CA LYS A 315 -13.66 -17.06 19.96
C LYS A 315 -13.97 -16.51 18.57
N ARG A 316 -14.58 -17.33 17.70
CA ARG A 316 -15.00 -16.92 16.36
C ARG A 316 -16.03 -15.78 16.45
N PRO A 317 -15.87 -14.69 15.68
CA PRO A 317 -16.90 -13.67 15.58
C PRO A 317 -18.13 -14.20 14.83
N TRP A 318 -19.28 -13.55 15.04
CA TRP A 318 -20.53 -13.92 14.37
C TRP A 318 -20.68 -13.18 13.04
N GLY A 319 -20.99 -13.93 11.97
CA GLY A 319 -21.17 -13.42 10.60
C GLY A 319 -19.92 -13.46 9.72
N ASP A 320 -20.13 -13.26 8.43
CA ASP A 320 -19.07 -13.21 7.42
C ASP A 320 -18.24 -11.93 7.55
N PHE A 321 -17.02 -11.99 7.03
CA PHE A 321 -16.10 -10.85 6.90
C PHE A 321 -15.91 -10.09 8.21
N ARG A 322 -15.61 -10.79 9.31
CA ARG A 322 -15.38 -10.19 10.63
C ARG A 322 -13.93 -10.25 11.02
N ALA A 323 -13.36 -9.13 11.44
CA ALA A 323 -11.98 -9.05 11.87
C ALA A 323 -11.80 -8.70 13.35
N GLN A 324 -10.73 -9.21 13.94
CA GLN A 324 -10.30 -8.92 15.31
C GLN A 324 -8.80 -8.60 15.30
N ILE A 325 -8.42 -7.60 16.11
CA ILE A 325 -7.03 -7.31 16.44
C ILE A 325 -6.85 -7.60 17.92
N ILE A 326 -5.81 -8.35 18.26
CA ILE A 326 -5.51 -8.77 19.63
C ILE A 326 -4.08 -8.35 19.96
N GLU A 327 -3.94 -7.54 21.01
CA GLU A 327 -2.64 -7.14 21.56
C GLU A 327 -2.12 -8.22 22.50
N ILE A 328 -0.86 -8.59 22.32
CA ILE A 328 -0.14 -9.55 23.14
C ILE A 328 1.06 -8.79 23.72
N ARG A 329 1.08 -8.57 25.03
CA ARG A 329 2.11 -7.73 25.67
C ARG A 329 2.83 -8.46 26.78
N GLU A 330 4.14 -8.37 26.85
CA GLU A 330 4.95 -8.90 27.95
C GLU A 330 4.42 -8.35 29.28
N LYS A 331 4.26 -9.25 30.25
CA LYS A 331 3.95 -8.88 31.62
C LYS A 331 5.16 -8.13 32.19
N GLU A 332 4.97 -6.86 32.50
CA GLU A 332 5.97 -6.08 33.22
C GLU A 332 6.31 -6.78 34.55
N GLN A 333 7.57 -7.19 34.70
CA GLN A 333 8.07 -7.65 35.98
C GLN A 333 8.06 -6.43 36.90
N LYS A 334 7.22 -6.44 37.95
CA LYS A 334 7.36 -5.47 39.03
C LYS A 334 8.75 -5.68 39.62
N GLY A 335 9.68 -4.78 39.30
CA GLY A 335 11.02 -4.80 39.87
C GLY A 335 10.91 -4.88 41.39
N GLU A 336 11.64 -5.84 41.97
CA GLU A 336 11.92 -5.87 43.40
C GLU A 336 12.52 -4.49 43.74
N LYS A 337 11.74 -3.65 44.42
CA LYS A 337 12.30 -2.51 45.13
C LYS A 337 13.17 -3.12 46.23
N GLY A 338 14.48 -3.16 45.97
CA GLY A 338 15.50 -3.55 46.94
C GLY A 338 15.56 -2.62 48.15
#